data_AF-A0A847XLB6-F1
#
_entry.id   AF-A0A847XLB6-F1
#
_cell.length_a   1.000
_cell.length_b   1.000
_cell.length_c   1.000
_cell.angle_alpha   90.00
_cell.angle_beta   90.00
_cell.angle_gamma   90.00
#
_symmetry.space_group_name_H-M   'P 1'
#
loop_
_entity.id
_entity.type
_entity.pdbx_description
1 polymer ?
#
loop_
_entity_poly.entity_id
_entity_poly.type
_entity_poly.pdbx_seq_one_letter_code
_entity_poly.pdbx_strand_id
1 'polypeptide(L)'
;MKISQYIKEYTDGKSIGFHCVMMEVNELIVEILRINWGGIKEEFEDLFHFLQLWLYWRFGIDGDIWKITRHSVKKFMDRKSVWNKIYLLVGLSENISGYAGNYKRIEKVVNHLQKFGIDRQKAERAFGEIIK
;
A
#
# COMPACT_ATOMS: atom_id res chain seq x y z
N MET A 1 16.01 -4.20 -6.85
CA MET A 1 15.39 -4.76 -5.63
C MET A 1 14.53 -5.91 -6.09
N LYS A 2 14.75 -7.10 -5.54
CA LYS A 2 13.95 -8.29 -5.84
C LYS A 2 12.53 -8.16 -5.30
N ILE A 3 11.58 -8.83 -5.94
CA ILE A 3 10.18 -8.82 -5.50
C ILE A 3 10.06 -9.45 -4.10
N SER A 4 10.76 -10.56 -3.86
CA SER A 4 10.82 -11.20 -2.54
C SER A 4 11.32 -10.27 -1.44
N GLN A 5 12.40 -9.51 -1.71
CA GLN A 5 12.93 -8.51 -0.80
C GLN A 5 11.90 -7.41 -0.53
N TYR A 6 11.28 -6.88 -1.60
CA TYR A 6 10.25 -5.85 -1.47
C TYR A 6 9.06 -6.30 -0.63
N ILE A 7 8.56 -7.52 -0.84
CA ILE A 7 7.44 -8.09 -0.08
C ILE A 7 7.80 -8.19 1.41
N LYS A 8 8.98 -8.72 1.72
CA LYS A 8 9.46 -8.86 3.10
C LYS A 8 9.58 -7.51 3.81
N GLU A 9 10.06 -6.49 3.10
CA GLU A 9 10.36 -5.19 3.70
C GLU A 9 9.17 -4.23 3.69
N TYR A 10 8.27 -4.24 2.70
CA TYR A 10 7.30 -3.15 2.49
C TYR A 10 5.85 -3.62 2.28
N THR A 11 5.57 -4.90 2.56
CA THR A 11 4.19 -5.43 2.53
C THR A 11 3.88 -6.18 3.81
N ASP A 12 2.60 -6.41 4.09
CA ASP A 12 2.18 -7.23 5.24
C ASP A 12 2.39 -8.74 5.03
N GLY A 13 3.13 -9.12 3.98
CA GLY A 13 3.47 -10.51 3.64
C GLY A 13 2.29 -11.31 3.10
N LYS A 14 1.11 -10.71 2.94
CA LYS A 14 -0.06 -11.41 2.43
C LYS A 14 0.02 -11.59 0.92
N SER A 15 -0.57 -12.68 0.45
CA SER A 15 -0.68 -12.98 -0.97
C SER A 15 -1.51 -11.91 -1.68
N ILE A 16 -0.96 -11.35 -2.75
CA ILE A 16 -1.70 -10.45 -3.65
C ILE A 16 -2.55 -11.30 -4.58
N GLY A 17 -3.88 -11.19 -4.45
CA GLY A 17 -4.82 -11.86 -5.33
C GLY A 17 -5.02 -11.11 -6.65
N PHE A 18 -5.50 -11.80 -7.68
CA PHE A 18 -5.78 -11.17 -8.98
C PHE A 18 -6.82 -10.03 -8.88
N HIS A 19 -7.72 -10.10 -7.88
CA HIS A 19 -8.67 -9.02 -7.60
C HIS A 19 -7.98 -7.68 -7.29
N CYS A 20 -6.77 -7.67 -6.72
CA CYS A 20 -6.01 -6.44 -6.50
C CYS A 20 -5.64 -5.78 -7.83
N VAL A 21 -5.22 -6.57 -8.82
CA VAL A 21 -4.93 -6.09 -10.19
C VAL A 21 -6.19 -5.49 -10.79
N MET A 22 -7.34 -6.16 -10.63
CA MET A 22 -8.62 -5.66 -11.17
C MET A 22 -9.11 -4.37 -10.49
N MET A 23 -8.79 -4.14 -9.22
CA MET A 23 -9.09 -2.86 -8.55
C MET A 23 -8.34 -1.72 -9.24
N GLU A 24 -7.05 -1.88 -9.51
CA GLU A 24 -6.24 -0.88 -10.22
C GLU A 24 -6.72 -0.66 -11.66
N VAL A 25 -7.16 -1.72 -12.36
CA VAL A 25 -7.81 -1.58 -13.68
C VAL A 25 -9.04 -0.68 -13.59
N ASN A 26 -9.88 -0.87 -12.57
CA ASN A 26 -11.07 -0.04 -12.39
C ASN A 26 -10.70 1.42 -12.05
N GLU A 27 -9.69 1.65 -11.20
CA GLU A 27 -9.19 3.00 -10.89
C GLU A 27 -8.64 3.67 -12.16
N LEU A 28 -7.86 2.95 -12.98
CA LEU A 28 -7.36 3.43 -14.27
C LEU A 28 -8.51 3.82 -15.22
N ILE A 29 -9.55 2.99 -15.35
CA ILE A 29 -10.72 3.30 -16.19
C ILE A 29 -11.42 4.57 -15.69
N VAL A 30 -11.57 4.73 -14.38
CA VAL A 30 -12.18 5.94 -13.78
C VAL A 30 -11.38 7.19 -14.14
N GLU A 31 -10.06 7.14 -14.04
CA GLU A 31 -9.20 8.28 -14.38
C GLU A 31 -9.16 8.57 -15.89
N ILE A 32 -9.27 7.55 -16.75
CA ILE A 32 -9.45 7.70 -18.20
C ILE A 32 -10.76 8.42 -18.51
N LEU A 33 -11.88 7.99 -17.90
CA LEU A 33 -13.19 8.61 -18.11
C LEU A 33 -13.23 10.06 -17.63
N ARG A 34 -12.41 10.41 -16.63
CA ARG A 34 -12.22 11.78 -16.12
C ARG A 34 -11.24 12.62 -16.93
N ILE A 35 -10.53 12.03 -17.91
CA ILE A 35 -9.46 12.68 -18.68
C ILE A 35 -8.37 13.25 -17.74
N ASN A 36 -8.12 12.58 -16.62
CA ASN A 36 -7.09 12.99 -15.67
C ASN A 36 -5.76 12.33 -16.02
N TRP A 37 -4.97 12.96 -16.89
CA TRP A 37 -3.67 12.42 -17.33
C TRP A 37 -2.69 12.11 -16.19
N GLY A 38 -2.74 12.89 -15.10
CA GLY A 38 -1.94 12.62 -13.91
C GLY A 38 -2.38 11.33 -13.22
N GLY A 39 -3.69 11.17 -13.01
CA GLY A 39 -4.30 9.97 -12.44
C GLY A 39 -4.05 8.73 -13.31
N ILE A 40 -4.27 8.84 -14.63
CA ILE A 40 -4.02 7.75 -15.59
C ILE A 40 -2.60 7.21 -15.46
N LYS A 41 -1.60 8.10 -15.35
CA LYS A 41 -0.21 7.70 -15.18
C LYS A 41 0.00 6.98 -13.83
N GLU A 42 -0.55 7.51 -12.75
CA GLU A 42 -0.43 6.89 -11.42
C GLU A 42 -1.06 5.49 -11.39
N GLU A 43 -2.30 5.36 -11.85
CA GLU A 43 -3.02 4.07 -11.83
C GLU A 43 -2.42 3.06 -12.81
N PHE A 44 -1.81 3.53 -13.90
CA PHE A 44 -1.04 2.65 -14.78
C PHE A 44 0.19 2.08 -14.05
N GLU A 45 0.96 2.91 -13.34
CA GLU A 45 2.11 2.42 -12.56
C GLU A 45 1.67 1.47 -11.43
N ASP A 46 0.56 1.75 -10.74
CA ASP A 46 0.01 0.90 -9.68
C ASP A 46 -0.52 -0.44 -10.25
N LEU A 47 -1.18 -0.43 -11.40
CA LEU A 47 -1.61 -1.64 -12.11
C LEU A 47 -0.43 -2.58 -12.39
N PHE A 48 0.65 -2.06 -12.98
CA PHE A 48 1.84 -2.88 -13.26
C PHE A 48 2.54 -3.34 -11.98
N HIS A 49 2.50 -2.54 -10.92
CA HIS A 49 3.04 -2.92 -9.61
C HIS A 49 2.28 -4.12 -9.04
N PHE A 50 0.95 -4.06 -8.95
CA PHE A 50 0.15 -5.17 -8.43
C PHE A 50 0.17 -6.40 -9.34
N LEU A 51 0.23 -6.22 -10.67
CA LEU A 51 0.42 -7.31 -11.61
C LEU A 51 1.74 -8.06 -11.34
N GLN A 52 2.83 -7.32 -11.12
CA GLN A 52 4.13 -7.91 -10.81
C GLN A 52 4.11 -8.71 -9.49
N LEU A 53 3.48 -8.18 -8.44
CA LEU A 53 3.35 -8.90 -7.16
C LEU A 53 2.47 -10.15 -7.29
N TRP A 54 1.39 -10.07 -8.08
CA TRP A 54 0.53 -11.21 -8.36
C TRP A 54 1.29 -12.30 -9.13
N LEU A 55 2.10 -11.94 -10.14
CA LEU A 55 2.93 -12.88 -10.89
C LEU A 55 3.92 -13.62 -9.97
N TYR A 56 4.55 -12.90 -9.04
CA TYR A 56 5.40 -13.51 -8.02
C TYR A 56 4.62 -14.50 -7.16
N TRP A 57 3.48 -14.11 -6.59
CA TRP A 57 2.70 -14.99 -5.72
C TRP A 57 2.10 -16.20 -6.44
N ARG A 58 1.65 -16.02 -7.69
CA ARG A 58 0.97 -17.08 -8.45
C ARG A 58 1.93 -18.08 -9.08
N PHE A 59 3.09 -17.61 -9.53
CA PHE A 59 4.03 -18.37 -10.36
C PHE A 59 5.46 -18.42 -9.82
N GLY A 60 5.77 -17.75 -8.71
CA GLY A 60 7.11 -17.73 -8.13
C GLY A 60 8.14 -16.90 -8.91
N ILE A 61 7.68 -15.97 -9.76
CA ILE A 61 8.58 -15.16 -10.61
C ILE A 61 9.25 -14.08 -9.75
N ASP A 62 10.43 -14.38 -9.19
CA ASP A 62 11.23 -13.45 -8.38
C ASP A 62 12.23 -12.61 -9.21
N GLY A 63 11.66 -11.79 -10.08
CA GLY A 63 12.39 -10.79 -10.87
C GLY A 63 12.80 -9.56 -10.06
N ASP A 64 13.48 -8.63 -10.72
CA ASP A 64 13.61 -7.27 -10.20
C ASP A 64 12.31 -6.50 -10.37
N ILE A 65 12.01 -5.60 -9.41
CA ILE A 65 10.95 -4.62 -9.54
C ILE A 65 11.08 -3.86 -10.87
N TRP A 66 10.00 -3.82 -11.63
CA TRP A 66 10.01 -3.20 -12.96
C TRP A 66 10.32 -1.71 -12.87
N LYS A 67 11.08 -1.20 -13.84
CA LYS A 67 11.45 0.23 -13.84
C LYS A 67 10.24 1.16 -13.92
N ILE A 68 9.18 0.71 -14.60
CA ILE A 68 7.96 1.49 -14.78
C ILE A 68 7.16 1.65 -13.49
N THR A 69 7.33 0.76 -12.50
CA THR A 69 6.59 0.79 -11.23
C THR A 69 7.34 1.52 -10.12
N ARG A 70 8.45 2.19 -10.45
CA ARG A 70 9.35 2.79 -9.46
C ARG A 70 8.67 3.84 -8.58
N HIS A 71 7.78 4.69 -9.11
CA HIS A 71 7.10 5.66 -8.24
C HIS A 71 6.09 4.98 -7.33
N SER A 72 5.36 3.98 -7.84
CA SER A 72 4.46 3.16 -7.01
C SER A 72 5.22 2.50 -5.86
N VAL A 73 6.33 1.81 -6.15
CA VAL A 73 7.17 1.17 -5.13
C VAL A 73 7.69 2.17 -4.10
N LYS A 74 8.22 3.32 -4.57
CA LYS A 74 8.66 4.40 -3.67
C LYS A 74 7.52 4.90 -2.79
N LYS A 75 6.32 5.07 -3.35
CA LYS A 75 5.11 5.48 -2.63
C LYS A 75 4.78 4.52 -1.47
N PHE A 76 4.91 3.21 -1.66
CA PHE A 76 4.74 2.23 -0.56
C PHE A 76 5.89 2.29 0.46
N MET A 77 7.13 2.42 0.02
CA MET A 77 8.27 2.59 0.94
C MET A 77 8.11 3.82 1.84
N ASP A 78 7.73 4.95 1.26
CA ASP A 78 7.51 6.22 1.98
C ASP A 78 6.36 6.06 3.00
N ARG A 79 5.26 5.38 2.61
CA ARG A 79 4.12 5.10 3.49
C ARG A 79 4.50 4.25 4.70
N LYS A 80 5.42 3.30 4.56
CA LYS A 80 5.86 2.45 5.68
C LYS A 80 6.39 3.29 6.84
N SER A 81 7.22 4.29 6.55
CA SER A 81 7.78 5.16 7.59
C SER A 81 6.70 5.91 8.39
N VAL A 82 5.61 6.32 7.73
CA VAL A 82 4.47 6.98 8.36
C VAL A 82 3.67 6.00 9.21
N TRP A 83 3.46 4.78 8.71
CA TRP A 83 2.78 3.73 9.45
C TRP A 83 3.52 3.34 10.73
N ASN A 84 4.85 3.26 10.69
CA ASN A 84 5.65 3.01 11.89
C ASN A 84 5.39 4.06 12.98
N LYS A 85 5.31 5.35 12.60
CA LYS A 85 4.97 6.44 13.53
C LYS A 85 3.54 6.30 14.08
N ILE A 86 2.57 5.96 13.24
CA ILE A 86 1.19 5.70 13.66
C ILE A 86 1.16 4.57 14.69
N TYR A 87 1.86 3.47 14.44
CA TYR A 87 1.94 2.33 15.36
C TYR A 87 2.51 2.73 16.72
N LEU A 88 3.62 3.47 16.74
CA LEU A 88 4.21 3.97 17.99
C LEU A 88 3.23 4.80 18.81
N LEU A 89 2.54 5.76 18.17
CA LEU A 89 1.57 6.61 18.87
C LEU A 89 0.43 5.82 19.51
N VAL A 90 0.00 4.73 18.87
CA VAL A 90 -1.05 3.88 19.44
C VAL A 90 -0.52 2.79 20.37
N GLY A 91 0.79 2.76 20.65
CA GLY A 91 1.44 1.82 21.57
C GLY A 91 1.74 0.45 20.99
N LEU A 92 1.85 0.34 19.66
CA LEU A 92 2.25 -0.88 18.95
C LEU A 92 3.73 -0.80 18.54
N SER A 93 4.35 -1.95 18.30
CA SER A 93 5.71 -2.00 17.75
C SER A 93 5.73 -1.45 16.31
N GLU A 94 6.76 -0.68 15.96
CA GLU A 94 6.95 -0.18 14.59
C GLU A 94 6.97 -1.29 13.53
N ASN A 95 7.44 -2.49 13.92
CA ASN A 95 7.55 -3.63 13.03
C ASN A 95 6.40 -4.63 13.20
N ILE A 96 5.30 -4.24 13.86
CA ILE A 96 4.17 -5.13 14.10
C ILE A 96 3.53 -5.65 12.80
N SER A 97 3.64 -4.88 11.72
CA SER A 97 3.09 -5.20 10.41
C SER A 97 3.91 -4.50 9.34
N GLY A 98 4.14 -5.18 8.20
CA GLY A 98 4.70 -4.54 7.01
C GLY A 98 3.68 -3.76 6.17
N TYR A 99 2.48 -3.52 6.70
CA TYR A 99 1.43 -2.80 5.98
C TYR A 99 1.85 -1.37 5.61
N ALA A 100 1.74 -1.05 4.32
CA ALA A 100 2.08 0.25 3.74
C ALA A 100 0.91 0.84 2.93
N GLY A 101 -0.33 0.61 3.38
CA GLY A 101 -1.53 1.12 2.70
C GLY A 101 -1.66 2.64 2.75
N ASN A 102 -2.63 3.18 2.02
CA ASN A 102 -2.87 4.62 1.95
C ASN A 102 -3.35 5.18 3.30
N TYR A 103 -2.43 5.76 4.07
CA TYR A 103 -2.70 6.38 5.36
C TYR A 103 -3.47 7.70 5.26
N LYS A 104 -3.55 8.35 4.08
CA LYS A 104 -4.25 9.65 3.94
C LYS A 104 -5.77 9.52 4.07
N ARG A 105 -6.31 8.30 4.00
CA ARG A 105 -7.73 8.02 4.19
C ARG A 105 -7.94 7.53 5.62
N ILE A 106 -8.60 8.35 6.45
CA ILE A 106 -8.84 8.04 7.86
C ILE A 106 -9.50 6.68 8.07
N GLU A 107 -10.46 6.31 7.23
CA GLU A 107 -11.12 5.00 7.27
C GLU A 107 -10.14 3.84 7.07
N LYS A 108 -9.17 3.96 6.15
CA LYS A 108 -8.13 2.94 5.97
C LYS A 108 -7.24 2.83 7.21
N VAL A 109 -6.96 3.95 7.88
CA VAL A 109 -6.19 3.96 9.12
C VAL A 109 -6.94 3.27 10.25
N VAL A 110 -8.18 3.69 10.50
CA VAL A 110 -9.06 3.11 11.53
C VAL A 110 -9.28 1.62 11.30
N ASN A 111 -9.71 1.22 10.10
CA ASN A 111 -10.00 -0.18 9.78
C ASN A 111 -8.79 -1.10 9.92
N HIS A 112 -7.58 -0.58 9.68
CA HIS A 112 -6.36 -1.35 9.87
C HIS A 112 -5.97 -1.46 11.34
N LEU A 113 -5.99 -0.35 12.10
CA LEU A 113 -5.64 -0.34 13.52
C LEU A 113 -6.61 -1.17 14.37
N GLN A 114 -7.89 -1.24 14.00
CA GLN A 114 -8.87 -2.09 14.66
C GLN A 114 -8.52 -3.58 14.61
N LYS A 115 -7.75 -4.05 13.61
CA LYS A 115 -7.27 -5.44 13.54
C LYS A 115 -6.29 -5.78 14.67
N PHE A 116 -5.72 -4.77 15.32
CA PHE A 116 -4.83 -4.89 16.48
C PHE A 116 -5.53 -4.56 17.80
N GLY A 117 -6.88 -4.46 17.80
CA GLY A 117 -7.65 -4.12 19.00
C GLY A 117 -7.58 -2.65 19.41
N ILE A 118 -7.10 -1.76 18.54
CA ILE A 118 -7.09 -0.32 18.80
C ILE A 118 -8.48 0.24 18.58
N ASP A 119 -9.00 0.96 19.57
CA ASP A 119 -10.30 1.62 19.47
C ASP A 119 -10.30 2.75 18.43
N ARG A 120 -11.49 3.04 17.89
CA ARG A 120 -11.65 4.05 16.83
C ARG A 120 -11.19 5.44 17.25
N GLN A 121 -11.50 5.88 18.47
CA GLN A 121 -11.16 7.23 18.92
C GLN A 121 -9.64 7.40 19.07
N LYS A 122 -8.93 6.38 19.54
CA LYS A 122 -7.46 6.37 19.59
C LYS A 122 -6.85 6.37 18.18
N ALA A 123 -7.41 5.60 17.25
CA ALA A 123 -6.97 5.59 15.85
C ALA A 123 -7.16 6.96 15.16
N GLU A 124 -8.32 7.60 15.35
CA GLU A 124 -8.61 8.93 14.79
C GLU A 124 -7.71 10.02 15.39
N ARG A 125 -7.40 9.95 16.68
CA ARG A 125 -6.42 10.85 17.32
C ARG A 125 -5.03 10.70 16.72
N ALA A 126 -4.52 9.48 16.59
CA ALA A 126 -3.21 9.22 15.99
C ALA A 126 -3.14 9.70 14.52
N PHE A 127 -4.22 9.52 13.75
CA PHE A 127 -4.34 10.06 12.40
C PHE A 127 -4.17 11.59 12.40
N GLY A 128 -4.89 12.29 13.29
CA GLY A 128 -4.85 13.75 13.40
C GLY A 128 -3.51 14.32 13.89
N GLU A 129 -2.67 13.52 14.56
CA GLU A 129 -1.33 13.97 14.98
C GLU A 129 -0.28 13.79 13.88
N ILE A 130 -0.37 12.73 13.07
CA ILE A 130 0.65 12.40 12.06
C ILE A 130 0.38 13.05 10.70
N ILE A 131 -0.89 13.20 10.31
CA ILE A 131 -1.27 13.48 8.91
C ILE A 131 -1.68 14.96 8.69
N LYS A 132 -1.58 15.80 9.73
CA LYS A 132 -1.82 17.26 9.64
C LYS A 132 -1.11 17.94 8.47
#